data_AF-A0A963PC39-F1
#
_entry.id   AF-A0A963PC39-F1
#
_cell.length_a   1.000
_cell.length_b   1.000
_cell.length_c   1.000
_cell.angle_alpha   90.00
_cell.angle_beta   90.00
_cell.angle_gamma   90.00
#
_symmetry.space_group_name_H-M   'P 1'
#
loop_
_entity.id
_entity.type
_entity.pdbx_description
1 polymer ?
#
loop_
_entity_poly.entity_id
_entity_poly.type
_entity_poly.pdbx_seq_one_letter_code
_entity_poly.pdbx_strand_id
1 'polypeptide(L)'
;MIDVIYPVAGVAKLKAVIAEHDAKGTLDRRIQMVMRGSYASHYRRMLPKLLSVLDFQSNNAGWRLILEAIDLIVRLGEEGRRFVPATRAPEGSIPGKWRDLVIGADGRINVISFELCVLTQLRERVRAKEIWVAGADRYRNPDEDLPADFAERREAYYAGLNLTRDAASFVADVRKQLEDELRLLDASLPANDRVRLLWSGENRIRITPFAPATPPPGLDALKAEVERVWPMTGL
;
A
#
# COMPACT_ATOMS: atom_id res chain seq x y z
N MET A 1 27.33 -22.54 7.10
CA MET A 1 27.78 -21.14 7.21
C MET A 1 26.63 -20.31 7.78
N ILE A 2 26.56 -20.17 9.11
CA ILE A 2 25.53 -19.37 9.84
C ILE A 2 26.23 -18.22 10.60
N ASP A 3 27.38 -17.77 10.10
CA ASP A 3 28.35 -17.02 10.91
C ASP A 3 28.55 -15.57 10.46
N VAL A 4 27.46 -14.88 10.10
CA VAL A 4 27.56 -13.50 9.56
C VAL A 4 26.72 -12.46 10.33
N ILE A 5 25.76 -12.85 11.19
CA ILE A 5 24.87 -11.87 11.85
C ILE A 5 25.32 -11.47 13.27
N TYR A 6 26.13 -12.30 13.94
CA TYR A 6 26.47 -12.10 15.35
C TYR A 6 27.50 -11.01 15.73
N PRO A 7 28.37 -10.47 14.86
CA PRO A 7 29.33 -9.46 15.30
C PRO A 7 28.68 -8.11 15.65
N VAL A 8 27.45 -7.86 15.19
CA VAL A 8 26.80 -6.53 15.25
C VAL A 8 25.70 -6.45 16.31
N ALA A 9 25.08 -7.57 16.68
CA ALA A 9 24.07 -7.62 17.75
C ALA A 9 24.10 -8.98 18.47
N GLY A 10 24.35 -8.96 19.79
CA GLY A 10 24.35 -10.19 20.60
C GLY A 10 22.98 -10.84 20.70
N VAL A 11 22.95 -12.16 20.88
CA VAL A 11 21.73 -13.01 21.03
C VAL A 11 20.72 -12.39 22.02
N ALA A 12 21.21 -11.84 23.13
CA ALA A 12 20.36 -11.21 24.15
C ALA A 12 19.63 -9.97 23.63
N LYS A 13 20.29 -9.14 22.81
CA LYS A 13 19.71 -7.94 22.20
C LYS A 13 18.67 -8.30 21.15
N LEU A 14 18.94 -9.33 20.33
CA LEU A 14 17.97 -9.86 19.37
C LEU A 14 16.73 -10.43 20.07
N LYS A 15 16.91 -11.21 21.14
CA LYS A 15 15.80 -11.72 21.97
C LYS A 15 14.99 -10.59 22.61
N ALA A 16 15.64 -9.54 23.10
CA ALA A 16 14.97 -8.38 23.67
C ALA A 16 14.15 -7.61 22.63
N VAL A 17 14.68 -7.42 21.41
CA VAL A 17 13.95 -6.78 20.30
C VAL A 17 12.75 -7.63 19.86
N ILE A 18 12.90 -8.95 19.78
CA ILE A 18 11.79 -9.88 19.50
C ILE A 18 10.73 -9.79 20.61
N ALA A 19 11.14 -9.87 21.87
CA ALA A 19 10.21 -9.76 23.00
C ALA A 19 9.51 -8.40 23.08
N GLU A 20 10.20 -7.30 22.77
CA GLU A 20 9.62 -5.96 22.68
C GLU A 20 8.62 -5.85 21.52
N HIS A 21 8.93 -6.46 20.36
CA HIS A 21 8.03 -6.56 19.22
C HIS A 21 6.77 -7.37 19.55
N ASP A 22 6.95 -8.52 20.19
CA ASP A 22 5.85 -9.40 20.59
C ASP A 22 4.97 -8.75 21.69
N ALA A 23 5.58 -8.06 22.66
CA ALA A 23 4.88 -7.39 23.76
C ALA A 23 4.11 -6.13 23.32
N LYS A 24 4.61 -5.38 22.34
CA LYS A 24 3.91 -4.21 21.78
C LYS A 24 2.76 -4.60 20.84
N GLY A 25 2.68 -5.88 20.47
CA GLY A 25 1.88 -6.37 19.35
C GLY A 25 2.45 -5.89 18.02
N THR A 26 2.14 -6.62 16.94
CA THR A 26 2.59 -6.23 15.61
C THR A 26 2.06 -4.83 15.26
N LEU A 27 2.86 -4.03 14.54
CA LEU A 27 2.45 -2.72 14.02
C LEU A 27 1.09 -2.83 13.30
N ASP A 28 0.91 -3.91 12.55
CA ASP A 28 -0.33 -4.24 11.86
C ASP A 28 -1.53 -4.35 12.80
N ARG A 29 -1.37 -5.01 13.95
CA ARG A 29 -2.45 -5.17 14.94
C ARG A 29 -2.85 -3.83 15.55
N ARG A 30 -1.88 -2.94 15.79
CA ARG A 30 -2.15 -1.58 16.27
C ARG A 30 -2.86 -0.73 15.21
N ILE A 31 -2.38 -0.76 13.97
CA ILE A 31 -3.02 -0.09 12.84
C ILE A 31 -4.46 -0.61 12.69
N GLN A 32 -4.68 -1.92 12.77
CA GLN A 32 -6.00 -2.53 12.70
C GLN A 32 -6.93 -2.09 13.83
N MET A 33 -6.43 -1.97 15.07
CA MET A 33 -7.24 -1.45 16.19
C MET A 33 -7.68 0.01 15.95
N VAL A 34 -6.76 0.87 15.52
CA VAL A 34 -7.07 2.29 15.23
C VAL A 34 -8.03 2.42 14.05
N MET A 35 -7.77 1.66 12.98
CA MET A 35 -8.65 1.56 11.80
C MET A 35 -10.05 1.11 12.22
N ARG A 36 -10.14 0.11 13.10
CA ARG A 36 -11.41 -0.41 13.60
C ARG A 36 -12.23 0.62 14.36
N GLY A 37 -11.61 1.37 15.27
CA GLY A 37 -12.28 2.44 15.99
C GLY A 37 -12.80 3.53 15.06
N SER A 38 -11.93 4.02 14.18
CA SER A 38 -12.27 5.09 13.21
C SER A 38 -13.40 4.67 12.26
N TYR A 39 -13.30 3.46 11.73
CA TYR A 39 -14.29 2.90 10.83
C TYR A 39 -15.64 2.68 11.52
N ALA A 40 -15.65 2.05 12.69
CA ALA A 40 -16.89 1.80 13.44
C ALA A 40 -17.64 3.09 13.80
N SER A 41 -16.91 4.14 14.22
CA SER A 41 -17.49 5.39 14.69
C SER A 41 -17.96 6.33 13.56
N HIS A 42 -17.16 6.45 12.49
CA HIS A 42 -17.37 7.48 11.47
C HIS A 42 -17.84 6.92 10.14
N TYR A 43 -17.11 5.95 9.60
CA TYR A 43 -17.27 5.56 8.20
C TYR A 43 -18.32 4.47 7.96
N ARG A 44 -18.55 3.58 8.94
CA ARG A 44 -19.47 2.44 8.81
C ARG A 44 -20.91 2.85 8.48
N ARG A 45 -21.36 4.04 8.89
CA ARG A 45 -22.70 4.55 8.58
C ARG A 45 -22.91 4.92 7.11
N MET A 46 -21.82 5.23 6.40
CA MET A 46 -21.84 5.78 5.04
C MET A 46 -21.36 4.75 4.02
N LEU A 47 -20.29 4.01 4.33
CA LEU A 47 -19.61 3.16 3.36
C LEU A 47 -20.50 2.08 2.74
N PRO A 48 -21.32 1.31 3.47
CA PRO A 48 -22.21 0.33 2.87
C PRO A 48 -23.18 0.94 1.84
N LYS A 49 -23.69 2.15 2.08
CA LYS A 49 -24.56 2.87 1.12
C LYS A 49 -23.82 3.32 -0.13
N LEU A 50 -22.55 3.66 0.01
CA LEU A 50 -21.71 4.01 -1.14
C LEU A 50 -21.38 2.75 -1.95
N LEU A 51 -21.05 1.65 -1.26
CA LEU A 51 -20.81 0.35 -1.89
C LEU A 51 -22.02 -0.17 -2.67
N SER A 52 -23.26 0.11 -2.21
CA SER A 52 -24.48 -0.35 -2.88
C SER A 52 -24.83 0.42 -4.16
N VAL A 53 -24.21 1.57 -4.40
CA VAL A 53 -24.48 2.42 -5.58
C VAL A 53 -23.39 2.30 -6.63
N LEU A 54 -22.18 1.94 -6.21
CA LEU A 54 -21.06 1.73 -7.14
C LEU A 54 -21.13 0.33 -7.74
N ASP A 55 -21.05 0.28 -9.07
CA ASP A 55 -21.01 -0.98 -9.81
C ASP A 55 -19.56 -1.46 -9.94
N PHE A 56 -19.15 -2.31 -9.01
CA PHE A 56 -17.82 -2.92 -9.00
C PHE A 56 -17.76 -4.15 -9.90
N GLN A 57 -16.78 -4.18 -10.79
CA GLN A 57 -16.60 -5.24 -11.77
C GLN A 57 -15.14 -5.71 -11.79
N SER A 58 -14.89 -6.90 -12.33
CA SER A 58 -13.54 -7.44 -12.51
C SER A 58 -13.49 -8.40 -13.69
N ASN A 59 -12.42 -8.31 -14.48
CA ASN A 59 -12.17 -9.24 -15.58
C ASN A 59 -11.44 -10.51 -15.09
N ASN A 60 -11.04 -10.51 -13.81
CA ASN A 60 -10.31 -11.61 -13.18
C ASN A 60 -11.24 -12.37 -12.23
N ALA A 61 -11.55 -13.61 -12.59
CA ALA A 61 -12.45 -14.48 -11.84
C ALA A 61 -12.02 -14.68 -10.38
N GLY A 62 -10.73 -14.55 -10.06
CA GLY A 62 -10.19 -14.65 -8.71
C GLY A 62 -10.70 -13.57 -7.75
N TRP A 63 -11.15 -12.41 -8.27
CA TRP A 63 -11.68 -11.32 -7.44
C TRP A 63 -13.20 -11.33 -7.27
N ARG A 64 -13.90 -12.29 -7.89
CA ARG A 64 -15.35 -12.46 -7.74
C ARG A 64 -15.76 -12.61 -6.27
N LEU A 65 -14.98 -13.34 -5.49
CA LEU A 65 -15.19 -13.52 -4.04
C LEU A 65 -15.18 -12.20 -3.26
N ILE A 66 -14.45 -11.18 -3.73
CA ILE A 66 -14.42 -9.85 -3.11
C ILE A 66 -15.69 -9.07 -3.48
N LEU A 67 -16.16 -9.18 -4.74
CA LEU A 67 -17.43 -8.59 -5.16
C LEU A 67 -18.61 -9.18 -4.36
N GLU A 68 -18.67 -10.51 -4.23
CA GLU A 68 -19.67 -11.20 -3.41
C GLU A 68 -19.60 -10.80 -1.92
N ALA A 69 -18.38 -10.54 -1.42
CA ALA A 69 -18.18 -10.06 -0.06
C ALA A 69 -18.63 -8.60 0.13
N ILE A 70 -18.52 -7.74 -0.90
CA ILE A 70 -19.08 -6.38 -0.89
C ILE A 70 -20.61 -6.44 -0.80
N ASP A 71 -21.25 -7.29 -1.59
CA ASP A 71 -22.70 -7.48 -1.53
C ASP A 71 -23.14 -7.98 -0.15
N LEU A 72 -22.35 -8.87 0.46
CA LEU A 72 -22.60 -9.33 1.82
C LEU A 72 -22.49 -8.19 2.83
N ILE A 73 -21.52 -7.28 2.70
CA ILE A 73 -21.40 -6.11 3.58
C ILE A 73 -22.64 -5.23 3.51
N VAL A 74 -23.16 -4.97 2.31
CA VAL A 74 -24.39 -4.19 2.12
C VAL A 74 -25.56 -4.84 2.87
N ARG A 75 -25.80 -6.14 2.63
CA ARG A 75 -26.86 -6.90 3.32
C ARG A 75 -26.70 -6.92 4.84
N LEU A 76 -25.50 -7.17 5.35
CA LEU A 76 -25.24 -7.21 6.79
C LEU A 76 -25.42 -5.85 7.46
N GLY A 77 -25.16 -4.76 6.73
CA GLY A 77 -25.45 -3.39 7.15
C GLY A 77 -26.93 -3.16 7.36
N GLU A 78 -27.78 -3.64 6.44
CA GLU A 78 -29.24 -3.56 6.54
C GLU A 78 -29.81 -4.43 7.66
N GLU A 79 -29.26 -5.64 7.86
CA GLU A 79 -29.67 -6.53 8.95
C GLU A 79 -29.23 -6.05 10.35
N GLY A 80 -28.30 -5.09 10.44
CA GLY A 80 -27.79 -4.57 11.71
C GLY A 80 -26.98 -5.59 12.55
N ARG A 81 -26.46 -6.66 11.92
CA ARG A 81 -25.75 -7.73 12.64
C ARG A 81 -24.37 -7.29 13.09
N ARG A 82 -23.98 -7.74 14.30
CA ARG A 82 -22.61 -7.59 14.84
C ARG A 82 -21.75 -8.83 14.63
N PHE A 83 -22.39 -10.00 14.64
CA PHE A 83 -21.77 -11.30 14.46
C PHE A 83 -22.61 -12.17 13.54
N VAL A 84 -21.96 -12.96 12.68
CA VAL A 84 -22.62 -13.92 11.78
C VAL A 84 -21.82 -15.23 11.71
N PRO A 85 -22.43 -16.36 11.34
CA PRO A 85 -21.69 -17.59 11.09
C PRO A 85 -20.62 -17.41 10.00
N ALA A 86 -19.46 -18.07 10.14
CA ALA A 86 -18.39 -17.99 9.15
C ALA A 86 -18.80 -18.45 7.74
N THR A 87 -19.78 -19.35 7.66
CA THR A 87 -20.35 -19.87 6.41
C THR A 87 -21.05 -18.82 5.55
N ARG A 88 -21.35 -17.63 6.10
CA ARG A 88 -21.94 -16.53 5.31
C ARG A 88 -20.93 -15.83 4.41
N ALA A 89 -19.64 -15.84 4.75
CA ALA A 89 -18.62 -15.19 3.94
C ALA A 89 -18.23 -16.08 2.75
N PRO A 90 -17.99 -15.50 1.55
CA PRO A 90 -17.48 -16.26 0.42
C PRO A 90 -16.17 -16.97 0.78
N GLU A 91 -16.02 -18.22 0.36
CA GLU A 91 -14.83 -19.00 0.65
C GLU A 91 -13.58 -18.32 0.08
N GLY A 92 -12.50 -18.25 0.88
CA GLY A 92 -11.27 -17.57 0.49
C GLY A 92 -11.28 -16.04 0.62
N SER A 93 -12.42 -15.39 0.92
CA SER A 93 -12.51 -13.92 1.10
C SER A 93 -11.76 -13.38 2.33
N ILE A 94 -11.40 -14.24 3.27
CA ILE A 94 -10.65 -13.89 4.48
C ILE A 94 -9.24 -14.48 4.38
N PRO A 95 -8.22 -13.66 4.05
CA PRO A 95 -6.83 -14.10 4.03
C PRO A 95 -6.36 -14.59 5.41
N GLY A 96 -5.39 -15.50 5.45
CA GLY A 96 -4.87 -16.09 6.69
C GLY A 96 -4.50 -15.06 7.76
N LYS A 97 -3.83 -13.96 7.36
CA LYS A 97 -3.43 -12.85 8.25
C LYS A 97 -4.60 -12.11 8.93
N TRP A 98 -5.82 -12.23 8.41
CA TRP A 98 -7.02 -11.60 8.96
C TRP A 98 -7.87 -12.59 9.76
N ARG A 99 -7.64 -13.90 9.65
CA ARG A 99 -8.53 -14.92 10.23
C ARG A 99 -8.76 -14.72 11.72
N ASP A 100 -7.70 -14.54 12.51
CA ASP A 100 -7.81 -14.40 13.97
C ASP A 100 -8.51 -13.10 14.42
N LEU A 101 -8.57 -12.09 13.55
CA LEU A 101 -9.27 -10.83 13.82
C LEU A 101 -10.73 -10.85 13.37
N VAL A 102 -11.00 -11.62 12.31
CA VAL A 102 -12.32 -11.68 11.67
C VAL A 102 -13.17 -12.78 12.30
N ILE A 103 -12.59 -13.96 12.54
CA ILE A 103 -13.28 -15.16 13.05
C ILE A 103 -12.91 -15.34 14.52
N GLY A 104 -13.90 -15.27 15.40
CA GLY A 104 -13.72 -15.55 16.82
C GLY A 104 -13.53 -17.04 17.10
N ALA A 105 -13.08 -17.36 18.32
CA ALA A 105 -12.94 -18.74 18.79
C ALA A 105 -14.26 -19.53 18.78
N ASP A 106 -15.40 -18.83 18.78
CA ASP A 106 -16.76 -19.39 18.64
C ASP A 106 -17.15 -19.69 17.18
N GLY A 107 -16.22 -19.52 16.23
CA GLY A 107 -16.45 -19.75 14.80
C GLY A 107 -17.32 -18.69 14.13
N ARG A 108 -17.62 -17.57 14.81
CA ARG A 108 -18.42 -16.48 14.25
C ARG A 108 -17.54 -15.36 13.72
N ILE A 109 -17.98 -14.78 12.63
CA ILE A 109 -17.39 -13.58 12.05
C ILE A 109 -17.81 -12.35 12.84
N ASN A 110 -16.85 -11.53 13.27
CA ASN A 110 -17.10 -10.15 13.67
C ASN A 110 -17.29 -9.30 12.40
N VAL A 111 -18.49 -8.74 12.24
CA VAL A 111 -18.90 -8.06 11.00
C VAL A 111 -18.02 -6.84 10.71
N ILE A 112 -17.63 -6.05 11.73
CA ILE A 112 -16.75 -4.88 11.54
C ILE A 112 -15.35 -5.31 11.07
N SER A 113 -14.79 -6.35 11.68
CA SER A 113 -13.48 -6.88 11.26
C SER A 113 -13.53 -7.43 9.82
N PHE A 114 -14.62 -8.10 9.46
CA PHE A 114 -14.84 -8.59 8.10
C PHE A 114 -14.95 -7.45 7.09
N GLU A 115 -15.76 -6.43 7.40
CA GLU A 115 -15.90 -5.22 6.58
C GLU A 115 -14.53 -4.58 6.29
N LEU A 116 -13.69 -4.41 7.32
CA LEU A 116 -12.32 -3.87 7.17
C LEU A 116 -11.41 -4.76 6.34
N CYS A 117 -11.49 -6.08 6.53
CA CYS A 117 -10.73 -7.06 5.75
C CYS A 117 -11.04 -6.92 4.26
N VAL A 118 -12.33 -6.89 3.90
CA VAL A 118 -12.79 -6.75 2.52
C VAL A 118 -12.46 -5.37 1.96
N LEU A 119 -12.69 -4.28 2.70
CA LEU A 119 -12.38 -2.92 2.27
C LEU A 119 -10.88 -2.71 2.02
N THR A 120 -10.02 -3.33 2.84
CA THR A 120 -8.56 -3.30 2.63
C THR A 120 -8.20 -4.00 1.33
N GLN A 121 -8.79 -5.17 1.06
CA GLN A 121 -8.56 -5.89 -0.20
C GLN A 121 -9.09 -5.09 -1.39
N LEU A 122 -10.31 -4.56 -1.29
CA LEU A 122 -10.93 -3.73 -2.33
C LEU A 122 -10.06 -2.52 -2.69
N ARG A 123 -9.53 -1.80 -1.69
CA ARG A 123 -8.63 -0.66 -1.93
C ARG A 123 -7.42 -1.05 -2.78
N GLU A 124 -6.75 -2.15 -2.45
CA GLU A 124 -5.58 -2.60 -3.21
C GLU A 124 -5.96 -3.03 -4.63
N ARG A 125 -7.10 -3.69 -4.81
CA ARG A 125 -7.55 -4.15 -6.14
C ARG A 125 -8.07 -3.05 -7.04
N VAL A 126 -8.72 -2.02 -6.48
CA VAL A 126 -9.09 -0.81 -7.21
C VAL A 126 -7.85 -0.03 -7.65
N ARG A 127 -6.84 0.07 -6.78
CA ARG A 127 -5.56 0.71 -7.13
C ARG A 127 -4.81 -0.03 -8.23
N ALA A 128 -4.87 -1.36 -8.23
CA ALA A 128 -4.28 -2.20 -9.25
C ALA A 128 -5.14 -2.34 -10.53
N LYS A 129 -6.33 -1.73 -10.57
CA LYS A 129 -7.37 -1.92 -11.62
C LYS A 129 -7.79 -3.38 -11.84
N GLU A 130 -7.51 -4.26 -10.88
CA GLU A 130 -8.00 -5.64 -10.86
C GLU A 130 -9.50 -5.70 -10.57
N ILE A 131 -9.99 -4.74 -9.77
CA ILE A 131 -11.40 -4.42 -9.62
C ILE A 131 -11.58 -2.99 -10.13
N TRP A 132 -12.56 -2.76 -10.99
CA TRP A 132 -12.85 -1.46 -11.57
C TRP A 132 -14.31 -1.07 -11.28
N VAL A 133 -14.64 0.20 -11.51
CA VAL A 133 -15.98 0.74 -11.24
C VAL A 133 -16.59 1.23 -12.54
N ALA A 134 -17.76 0.71 -12.91
CA ALA A 134 -18.44 1.12 -14.12
C ALA A 134 -18.76 2.62 -14.08
N GLY A 135 -18.49 3.34 -15.17
CA GLY A 135 -18.69 4.79 -15.28
C GLY A 135 -17.65 5.65 -14.53
N ALA A 136 -16.69 5.06 -13.82
CA ALA A 136 -15.55 5.81 -13.30
C ALA A 136 -14.54 6.08 -14.43
N ASP A 137 -13.88 7.24 -14.45
CA ASP A 137 -12.82 7.51 -15.44
C ASP A 137 -11.48 6.92 -14.97
N ARG A 138 -10.94 7.43 -13.85
CA ARG A 138 -9.66 6.97 -13.28
C ARG A 138 -9.61 5.47 -12.96
N TYR A 139 -10.73 4.89 -12.55
CA TYR A 139 -10.85 3.49 -12.13
C TYR A 139 -11.75 2.67 -13.08
N ARG A 140 -11.77 3.03 -14.37
CA ARG A 140 -12.45 2.24 -15.42
C ARG A 140 -11.79 0.89 -15.68
N ASN A 141 -12.47 0.07 -16.47
CA ASN A 141 -11.98 -1.19 -16.98
C ASN A 141 -10.60 -1.01 -17.64
N PRO A 142 -9.54 -1.72 -17.18
CA PRO A 142 -8.21 -1.60 -17.77
C PRO A 142 -8.13 -2.10 -19.22
N ASP A 143 -9.03 -2.99 -19.65
CA ASP A 143 -9.02 -3.49 -21.03
C ASP A 143 -9.43 -2.40 -22.03
N GLU A 144 -10.15 -1.37 -21.57
CA GLU A 144 -10.51 -0.19 -22.38
C GLU A 144 -9.35 0.79 -22.55
N ASP A 145 -8.25 0.62 -21.80
CA ASP A 145 -7.03 1.42 -21.98
C ASP A 145 -6.16 0.93 -23.15
N LEU A 146 -6.51 -0.21 -23.76
CA LEU A 146 -5.80 -0.77 -24.90
C LEU A 146 -6.36 -0.25 -26.24
N PRO A 147 -5.53 -0.13 -27.29
CA PRO A 147 -6.02 0.11 -28.65
C PRO A 147 -7.02 -0.96 -29.10
N ALA A 148 -8.04 -0.57 -29.87
CA ALA A 148 -9.07 -1.50 -30.36
C ALA A 148 -8.50 -2.64 -31.23
N ASP A 149 -7.38 -2.39 -31.91
CA ASP A 149 -6.66 -3.35 -32.74
C ASP A 149 -5.54 -4.10 -31.97
N PHE A 150 -5.46 -3.95 -30.64
CA PHE A 150 -4.38 -4.55 -29.83
C PHE A 150 -4.29 -6.05 -29.98
N ALA A 151 -5.43 -6.76 -30.00
CA ALA A 151 -5.45 -8.21 -30.17
C ALA A 151 -4.85 -8.64 -31.53
N GLU A 152 -5.14 -7.88 -32.59
CA GLU A 152 -4.70 -8.17 -33.97
C GLU A 152 -3.24 -7.77 -34.20
N ARG A 153 -2.82 -6.63 -33.63
CA ARG A 153 -1.49 -6.04 -33.85
C ARG A 153 -0.54 -6.23 -32.68
N ARG A 154 -0.84 -7.21 -31.82
CA ARG A 154 -0.06 -7.48 -30.60
C ARG A 154 1.44 -7.59 -30.89
N GLU A 155 1.84 -8.31 -31.93
CA GLU A 155 3.26 -8.42 -32.33
C GLU A 155 3.91 -7.07 -32.60
N ALA A 156 3.24 -6.23 -33.40
CA ALA A 156 3.75 -4.93 -33.80
C ALA A 156 3.89 -3.98 -32.59
N TYR A 157 2.93 -4.01 -31.67
CA TYR A 157 2.98 -3.20 -30.44
C TYR A 157 4.13 -3.63 -29.52
N TYR A 158 4.30 -4.93 -29.29
CA TYR A 158 5.41 -5.43 -28.46
C TYR A 158 6.77 -5.11 -29.10
N ALA A 159 6.92 -5.32 -30.42
CA ALA A 159 8.15 -4.98 -31.13
C ALA A 159 8.45 -3.47 -31.08
N GLY A 160 7.44 -2.61 -31.29
CA GLY A 160 7.61 -1.15 -31.23
C GLY A 160 7.99 -0.61 -29.85
N LEU A 161 7.58 -1.31 -28.78
CA LEU A 161 7.95 -0.98 -27.40
C LEU A 161 9.24 -1.68 -26.94
N ASN A 162 9.86 -2.49 -27.80
CA ASN A 162 11.00 -3.35 -27.44
C ASN A 162 10.69 -4.27 -26.23
N LEU A 163 9.48 -4.80 -26.18
CA LEU A 163 9.00 -5.70 -25.12
C LEU A 163 8.89 -7.13 -25.64
N THR A 164 9.25 -8.09 -24.77
CA THR A 164 9.02 -9.52 -25.03
C THR A 164 7.57 -9.92 -24.72
N ARG A 165 7.04 -10.88 -25.48
CA ARG A 165 5.72 -11.48 -25.22
C ARG A 165 5.75 -12.50 -24.09
N ASP A 166 6.93 -13.04 -23.79
CA ASP A 166 7.08 -13.99 -22.70
C ASP A 166 7.12 -13.23 -21.37
N ALA A 167 5.99 -13.29 -20.64
CA ALA A 167 5.87 -12.68 -19.33
C ALA A 167 6.94 -13.19 -18.34
N ALA A 168 7.33 -14.47 -18.44
CA ALA A 168 8.34 -15.03 -17.54
C ALA A 168 9.72 -14.42 -17.81
N SER A 169 10.15 -14.35 -19.08
CA SER A 169 11.39 -13.67 -19.45
C SER A 169 11.38 -12.20 -19.05
N PHE A 170 10.30 -11.46 -19.34
CA PHE A 170 10.19 -10.05 -18.94
C PHE A 170 10.37 -9.86 -17.42
N VAL A 171 9.68 -10.66 -16.62
CA VAL A 171 9.77 -10.58 -15.15
C VAL A 171 11.16 -10.96 -14.66
N ALA A 172 11.80 -11.96 -15.28
CA ALA A 172 13.17 -12.36 -14.93
C ALA A 172 14.17 -11.24 -15.20
N ASP A 173 14.07 -10.57 -16.35
CA ASP A 173 14.95 -9.46 -16.74
C ASP A 173 14.78 -8.26 -15.79
N VAL A 174 13.53 -7.87 -15.49
CA VAL A 174 13.25 -6.78 -14.54
C VAL A 174 13.78 -7.12 -13.14
N ARG A 175 13.61 -8.36 -12.68
CA ARG A 175 14.15 -8.80 -11.38
C ARG A 175 15.68 -8.71 -11.38
N LYS A 176 16.33 -9.19 -12.43
CA LYS A 176 17.78 -9.14 -12.55
C LYS A 176 18.28 -7.70 -12.52
N GLN A 177 17.66 -6.81 -13.29
CA GLN A 177 18.00 -5.39 -13.28
C GLN A 177 17.86 -4.79 -11.88
N LEU A 178 16.74 -5.06 -11.19
CA LEU A 178 16.54 -4.58 -9.82
C LEU A 178 17.63 -5.09 -8.87
N GLU A 179 18.00 -6.37 -8.95
CA GLU A 179 19.08 -6.94 -8.12
C GLU A 179 20.43 -6.28 -8.41
N ASP A 180 20.76 -6.08 -9.67
CA ASP A 180 22.03 -5.47 -10.08
C ASP A 180 22.11 -4.00 -9.63
N GLU A 181 21.02 -3.24 -9.77
CA GLU A 181 20.94 -1.86 -9.29
C GLU A 181 20.99 -1.77 -7.76
N LEU A 182 20.37 -2.72 -7.04
CA LEU A 182 20.47 -2.78 -5.58
C LEU A 182 21.89 -3.11 -5.11
N ARG A 183 22.59 -4.02 -5.80
CA ARG A 183 24.01 -4.31 -5.53
C ARG A 183 24.89 -3.09 -5.80
N LEU A 184 24.64 -2.39 -6.91
CA LEU A 184 25.35 -1.16 -7.24
C LEU A 184 25.10 -0.06 -6.20
N LEU A 185 23.85 0.09 -5.75
CA LEU A 185 23.49 1.01 -4.69
C LEU A 185 24.25 0.68 -3.41
N ASP A 186 24.20 -0.57 -2.94
CA ASP A 186 24.91 -1.01 -1.72
C ASP A 186 26.41 -0.77 -1.81
N ALA A 187 27.03 -1.08 -2.96
CA ALA A 187 28.46 -0.86 -3.18
C ALA A 187 28.85 0.63 -3.25
N SER A 188 27.99 1.49 -3.80
CA SER A 188 28.25 2.92 -3.96
C SER A 188 27.88 3.75 -2.72
N LEU A 189 26.98 3.25 -1.87
CA LEU A 189 26.44 3.99 -0.73
C LEU A 189 27.51 4.47 0.27
N PRO A 190 28.55 3.69 0.63
CA PRO A 190 29.59 4.16 1.55
C PRO A 190 30.37 5.37 1.04
N ALA A 191 30.51 5.50 -0.29
CA ALA A 191 31.20 6.62 -0.94
C ALA A 191 30.24 7.72 -1.39
N ASN A 192 28.92 7.57 -1.18
CA ASN A 192 27.92 8.52 -1.63
C ASN A 192 27.87 9.74 -0.70
N ASP A 193 28.13 10.92 -1.26
CA ASP A 193 28.10 12.20 -0.55
C ASP A 193 26.69 12.79 -0.44
N ARG A 194 25.74 12.32 -1.25
CA ARG A 194 24.34 12.78 -1.27
C ARG A 194 23.44 12.02 -0.31
N VAL A 195 23.73 10.77 -0.01
CA VAL A 195 22.92 9.94 0.90
C VAL A 195 23.84 9.18 1.83
N ARG A 196 23.61 9.30 3.15
CA ARG A 196 24.37 8.61 4.19
C ARG A 196 23.45 7.89 5.16
N LEU A 197 23.84 6.69 5.55
CA LEU A 197 23.18 5.94 6.63
C LEU A 197 23.88 6.24 7.97
N LEU A 198 23.12 6.66 8.97
CA LEU A 198 23.59 6.95 10.32
C LEU A 198 23.21 5.80 11.26
N TRP A 199 24.17 5.36 12.07
CA TRP A 199 24.00 4.23 12.99
C TRP A 199 23.37 4.62 14.34
N SER A 200 23.16 5.91 14.59
CA SER A 200 22.58 6.46 15.82
C SER A 200 21.65 7.65 15.53
N GLY A 201 20.78 7.97 16.49
CA GLY A 201 19.78 9.02 16.38
C GLY A 201 18.43 8.56 15.80
N GLU A 202 17.43 9.45 15.84
CA GLU A 202 16.08 9.20 15.31
C GLU A 202 16.08 9.15 13.77
N ASN A 203 16.93 9.96 13.12
CA ASN A 203 17.01 10.08 11.66
C ASN A 203 18.20 9.30 11.10
N ARG A 204 17.97 8.03 10.76
CA ARG A 204 19.02 7.11 10.28
C ARG A 204 19.38 7.26 8.80
N ILE A 205 18.62 8.03 8.04
CA ILE A 205 18.90 8.34 6.63
C ILE A 205 19.12 9.84 6.52
N ARG A 206 20.31 10.26 6.11
CA ARG A 206 20.67 11.65 5.89
C ARG A 206 20.83 11.91 4.40
N ILE A 207 20.02 12.82 3.87
CA ILE A 207 20.13 13.31 2.50
C ILE A 207 20.83 14.67 2.55
N THR A 208 21.85 14.85 1.71
CA THR A 208 22.53 16.12 1.55
C THR A 208 21.59 17.10 0.85
N PRO A 209 21.36 18.31 1.41
CA PRO A 209 20.51 19.31 0.78
C PRO A 209 21.00 19.65 -0.63
N PHE A 210 20.07 20.04 -1.50
CA PHE A 210 20.42 20.59 -2.80
C PHE A 210 21.28 21.84 -2.64
N ALA A 211 22.18 22.06 -3.60
CA ALA A 211 22.85 23.33 -3.73
C ALA A 211 21.79 24.45 -3.87
N PRO A 212 21.93 25.58 -3.16
CA PRO A 212 21.01 26.70 -3.31
C PRO A 212 20.95 27.11 -4.78
N ALA A 213 19.73 27.31 -5.30
CA ALA A 213 19.55 27.91 -6.61
C ALA A 213 20.15 29.32 -6.61
N THR A 214 20.66 29.77 -7.76
CA THR A 214 21.11 31.16 -7.92
C THR A 214 19.94 32.09 -7.62
N PRO A 215 20.10 33.06 -6.70
CA PRO A 215 19.00 33.95 -6.35
C PRO A 215 18.58 34.79 -7.57
N PRO A 216 17.27 34.97 -7.80
CA PRO A 216 16.79 35.83 -8.87
C PRO A 216 17.18 37.29 -8.62
N PRO A 217 17.35 38.10 -9.70
CA PRO A 217 17.65 39.52 -9.57
C PRO A 217 16.61 40.22 -8.69
N GLY A 218 17.06 40.98 -7.69
CA GLY A 218 16.19 41.76 -6.80
C GLY A 218 15.69 41.03 -5.55
N LEU A 219 16.02 39.76 -5.34
CA LEU A 219 15.61 39.02 -4.13
C LEU A 219 16.09 39.71 -2.84
N ASP A 220 17.32 40.19 -2.80
CA ASP A 220 17.87 40.85 -1.60
C ASP A 220 17.20 42.20 -1.31
N ALA A 221 16.83 42.94 -2.37
CA ALA A 221 16.10 44.19 -2.22
C ALA A 221 14.68 43.94 -1.66
N LEU A 222 14.02 42.87 -2.13
CA LEU A 222 12.72 42.46 -1.62
C LEU A 222 12.81 41.99 -0.16
N LYS A 223 13.83 41.21 0.20
CA LYS A 223 14.07 40.80 1.60
C LYS A 223 14.25 41.99 2.53
N ALA A 224 15.08 42.96 2.12
CA ALA A 224 15.32 44.18 2.89
C ALA A 224 14.03 44.99 3.09
N GLU A 225 13.17 45.09 2.07
CA GLU A 225 11.90 45.80 2.18
C GLU A 225 10.90 45.05 3.09
N VAL A 226 10.85 43.72 3.02
CA VAL A 226 10.02 42.90 3.93
C VAL A 226 10.48 43.04 5.37
N GLU A 227 11.78 42.99 5.65
CA GLU A 227 12.34 43.20 6.99
C GLU A 227 12.07 44.61 7.51
N ARG A 228 12.14 45.63 6.64
CA ARG A 228 11.83 47.02 7.00
C ARG A 228 10.37 47.19 7.42
N VAL A 229 9.43 46.52 6.73
CA VAL A 229 7.99 46.64 6.99
C VAL A 229 7.53 45.70 8.12
N TRP A 230 8.13 44.52 8.25
CA TRP A 230 7.84 43.51 9.28
C TRP A 230 9.11 43.00 9.97
N PRO A 231 9.70 43.76 10.91
CA PRO A 231 10.99 43.44 11.54
C PRO A 231 10.97 42.23 12.50
N MET A 232 9.83 41.57 12.70
CA MET A 232 9.65 40.46 13.66
C MET A 232 9.32 39.11 13.01
N THR A 233 9.37 39.00 11.69
CA THR A 233 9.22 37.70 10.99
C THR A 233 10.60 37.11 10.73
N GLY A 234 10.93 35.98 11.37
CA GLY A 234 12.14 35.21 11.10
C GLY A 234 12.06 34.48 9.76
N LEU A 235 12.12 35.25 8.67
CA LEU A 235 12.25 34.76 7.29
C LEU A 235 13.71 34.66 6.87
#